data_AF-A0A428SLF1-F1
#
_entry.id   AF-A0A428SLF1-F1
#
_cell.length_a   1.000
_cell.length_b   1.000
_cell.length_c   1.000
_cell.angle_alpha   90.00
_cell.angle_beta   90.00
_cell.angle_gamma   90.00
#
_symmetry.space_group_name_H-M   'P 1'
#
loop_
_entity.id
_entity.type
_entity.pdbx_description
1 polymer ?
#
loop_
_entity_poly.entity_id
_entity_poly.type
_entity_poly.pdbx_seq_one_letter_code
_entity_poly.pdbx_strand_id
1 'polypeptide(L)'
;MEIGVEERRAGLEFVPDLGDAGPGPYDIELEVDERIRNFPLQIRLVALESLHILTPQKGDIATLPKHTRDIRRVCHHDHLSHSIYLETTADDLDAIMHSIKLLSALAALGVTAVSGATTCTKDVKVTEPTPAIDCKVIDANLIIDKSVAGEVVITGPEEITGDLIANGASKIISLSSSSITTIGGKLELDTLEALQTLQMDSLTDVGELSFITLPRLGTLVFGTKGVTKISSIRISDTYLSDLSGLSVASVDSFQIDNNRKITAFNSDLVNVTKQLLIFDNGNNMDITMNKLEVAAEVQISNAKNFEVPALERVTKSLKFTSNPELKSLAFPNLTKVSETISFVDMNKLTNISFPVLETIGGGLAIENNTKLLAIDDFPKLKTVYGGISLRGNFEKVELPKLDTVSGTVVVTSTTDIKEFCQFFQDLKDDGKIEGKENCTWNNPEANEGGNGGESDTKSGSSSDSSDDEEDAAGILNVNMASLAVVGLFAVAQLL
;
A
#
# COMPACT_ATOMS: atom_id res chain seq x y z
N MET A 1 -33.94 -4.31 30.45
CA MET A 1 -33.11 -3.23 31.03
C MET A 1 -32.89 -2.24 29.90
N GLU A 2 -33.37 -1.00 30.00
CA GLU A 2 -33.14 0.03 28.98
C GLU A 2 -31.74 0.62 29.18
N ILE A 3 -30.90 0.66 28.14
CA ILE A 3 -29.54 1.20 28.22
C ILE A 3 -29.27 2.08 26.99
N GLY A 4 -29.09 3.39 27.23
CA GLY A 4 -28.72 4.37 26.21
C GLY A 4 -27.21 4.38 25.94
N VAL A 5 -26.83 4.53 24.67
CA VAL A 5 -25.43 4.53 24.21
C VAL A 5 -24.89 5.97 24.17
N GLU A 6 -24.06 6.33 25.16
CA GLU A 6 -23.28 7.57 25.14
C GLU A 6 -21.93 7.37 24.43
N GLU A 7 -21.53 8.36 23.62
CA GLU A 7 -20.41 8.28 22.68
C GLU A 7 -19.03 8.08 23.33
N ARG A 8 -18.14 7.47 22.52
CA ARG A 8 -16.65 7.42 22.60
C ARG A 8 -16.05 6.23 23.35
N ARG A 9 -15.89 5.12 22.63
CA ARG A 9 -14.67 4.30 22.46
C ARG A 9 -15.05 2.99 21.76
N ALA A 10 -14.28 2.61 20.73
CA ALA A 10 -14.42 1.31 20.09
C ALA A 10 -14.09 0.19 21.11
N GLY A 11 -15.00 -0.79 21.21
CA GLY A 11 -14.99 -1.86 22.21
C GLY A 11 -16.06 -1.65 23.29
N LEU A 12 -17.28 -2.13 23.05
CA LEU A 12 -18.31 -2.23 24.08
C LEU A 12 -18.12 -3.55 24.84
N GLU A 13 -17.43 -3.51 25.98
CA GLU A 13 -17.49 -4.58 26.98
C GLU A 13 -18.85 -4.47 27.69
N PHE A 14 -19.71 -5.48 27.52
CA PHE A 14 -20.94 -5.59 28.29
C PHE A 14 -20.87 -6.82 29.19
N VAL A 15 -20.87 -6.60 30.50
CA VAL A 15 -21.00 -7.65 31.51
C VAL A 15 -22.39 -7.48 32.14
N PRO A 16 -23.40 -8.28 31.75
CA PRO A 16 -24.65 -8.28 32.49
C PRO A 16 -24.37 -8.83 33.90
N ASP A 17 -24.61 -8.03 34.93
CA ASP A 17 -24.62 -8.52 36.31
C ASP A 17 -25.90 -9.36 36.49
N LEU A 18 -25.76 -10.68 36.40
CA LEU A 18 -26.86 -11.62 36.54
C LEU A 18 -27.30 -11.81 38.01
N GLY A 19 -26.63 -11.19 38.98
CA GLY A 19 -26.97 -11.32 40.41
C GLY A 19 -27.04 -12.79 40.88
N ASP A 20 -27.84 -13.05 41.93
CA ASP A 20 -28.13 -14.38 42.48
C ASP A 20 -29.06 -15.25 41.59
N ALA A 21 -29.04 -15.06 40.27
CA ALA A 21 -29.88 -15.82 39.37
C ALA A 21 -29.32 -17.26 39.21
N GLY A 22 -30.09 -18.24 39.71
CA GLY A 22 -29.72 -19.67 39.64
C GLY A 22 -29.72 -20.22 38.20
N PRO A 23 -29.24 -21.46 37.98
CA PRO A 23 -29.16 -22.03 36.64
C PRO A 23 -30.55 -22.14 35.98
N GLY A 24 -30.72 -21.59 34.76
CA GLY A 24 -31.97 -21.59 33.99
C GLY A 24 -31.85 -20.85 32.64
N PRO A 25 -32.84 -20.95 31.74
CA PRO A 25 -32.83 -20.21 30.47
C PRO A 25 -33.08 -18.72 30.71
N TYR A 26 -32.31 -17.87 30.01
CA TYR A 26 -32.43 -16.42 30.07
C TYR A 26 -32.78 -15.85 28.70
N ASP A 27 -33.74 -14.92 28.67
CA ASP A 27 -34.05 -14.11 27.50
C ASP A 27 -33.23 -12.82 27.56
N ILE A 28 -32.38 -12.61 26.55
CA ILE A 28 -31.60 -11.37 26.38
C ILE A 28 -32.22 -10.60 25.22
N GLU A 29 -32.74 -9.41 25.52
CA GLU A 29 -33.28 -8.47 24.52
C GLU A 29 -32.23 -7.38 24.27
N LEU A 30 -31.77 -7.25 23.02
CA LEU A 30 -30.77 -6.27 22.59
C LEU A 30 -31.43 -5.23 21.71
N GLU A 31 -31.36 -3.97 22.12
CA GLU A 31 -31.84 -2.84 21.33
C GLU A 31 -30.69 -2.25 20.51
N VAL A 32 -30.85 -2.19 19.18
CA VAL A 32 -29.80 -1.73 18.27
C VAL A 32 -30.01 -0.25 17.97
N ASP A 33 -29.02 0.58 18.32
CA ASP A 33 -29.02 2.02 18.09
C ASP A 33 -29.31 2.37 16.62
N GLU A 34 -30.15 3.39 16.42
CA GLU A 34 -30.62 3.80 15.09
C GLU A 34 -29.50 4.07 14.09
N ARG A 35 -28.34 4.52 14.58
CA ARG A 35 -27.18 4.96 13.79
C ARG A 35 -26.44 3.82 13.10
N ILE A 36 -26.51 2.60 13.62
CA ILE A 36 -25.79 1.43 13.08
C ILE A 36 -26.68 0.43 12.31
N ARG A 37 -27.99 0.70 12.19
CA ARG A 37 -28.98 -0.20 11.57
C ARG A 37 -28.77 -0.52 10.08
N ASN A 38 -27.91 0.24 9.38
CA ASN A 38 -27.64 0.06 7.96
C ASN A 38 -26.41 -0.81 7.65
N PHE A 39 -25.69 -1.26 8.69
CA PHE A 39 -24.50 -2.09 8.56
C PHE A 39 -24.80 -3.55 8.93
N PRO A 40 -24.18 -4.52 8.25
CA PRO A 40 -24.26 -5.92 8.67
C PRO A 40 -23.54 -6.09 10.02
N LEU A 41 -24.25 -6.58 11.03
CA LEU A 41 -23.72 -6.82 12.36
C LEU A 41 -23.40 -8.32 12.52
N GLN A 42 -22.18 -8.61 12.97
CA GLN A 42 -21.84 -9.91 13.51
C GLN A 42 -21.84 -9.82 15.03
N ILE A 43 -22.63 -10.70 15.65
CA ILE A 43 -22.71 -10.80 17.10
C ILE A 43 -22.17 -12.16 17.49
N ARG A 44 -21.16 -12.18 18.35
CA ARG A 44 -20.60 -13.41 18.92
C ARG A 44 -20.91 -13.45 20.42
N LEU A 45 -21.57 -14.52 20.85
CA LEU A 45 -21.84 -14.81 22.26
C LEU A 45 -20.72 -15.71 22.79
N VAL A 46 -20.03 -15.26 23.84
CA VAL A 46 -18.98 -16.05 24.50
C VAL A 46 -19.39 -16.30 25.95
N ALA A 47 -19.50 -17.59 26.31
CA ALA A 47 -19.66 -18.03 27.69
C ALA A 47 -18.28 -18.31 28.29
N LEU A 48 -17.95 -17.69 29.43
CA LEU A 48 -16.72 -18.00 30.17
C LEU A 48 -17.08 -18.90 31.36
N GLU A 49 -16.58 -20.13 31.36
CA GLU A 49 -16.43 -20.89 32.61
C GLU A 49 -15.05 -20.58 33.21
N SER A 50 -15.03 -20.31 34.52
CA SER A 50 -13.94 -19.66 35.23
C SER A 50 -12.63 -20.46 35.32
N LEU A 51 -11.53 -19.68 35.26
CA LEU A 51 -10.12 -19.99 35.58
C LEU A 51 -9.50 -21.20 34.87
N HIS A 52 -8.94 -20.95 33.68
CA HIS A 52 -7.57 -21.24 33.21
C HIS A 52 -7.56 -20.96 31.70
N ILE A 53 -6.43 -20.50 31.17
CA ILE A 53 -6.19 -20.10 29.77
C ILE A 53 -6.95 -21.02 28.78
N LEU A 54 -7.94 -20.47 28.06
CA LEU A 54 -8.63 -21.17 26.98
C LEU A 54 -8.96 -20.23 25.83
N THR A 55 -8.58 -20.67 24.64
CA THR A 55 -8.98 -20.17 23.33
C THR A 55 -10.50 -20.22 23.17
N PRO A 56 -11.14 -19.20 22.56
CA PRO A 56 -12.60 -19.17 22.43
C PRO A 56 -13.09 -20.29 21.51
N GLN A 57 -13.74 -21.31 22.07
CA GLN A 57 -14.47 -22.30 21.28
C GLN A 57 -15.74 -21.67 20.66
N LYS A 58 -16.02 -22.08 19.43
CA LYS A 58 -16.99 -21.48 18.52
C LYS A 58 -18.43 -21.83 18.94
N GLY A 59 -19.14 -20.89 19.55
CA GLY A 59 -20.58 -20.96 19.80
C GLY A 59 -21.34 -19.90 18.99
N ASP A 60 -22.14 -20.35 18.02
CA ASP A 60 -23.20 -19.63 17.31
C ASP A 60 -22.98 -18.18 16.87
N ILE A 61 -22.15 -17.98 15.83
CA ILE A 61 -22.10 -16.72 15.08
C ILE A 61 -23.44 -16.53 14.35
N ALA A 62 -24.16 -15.46 14.67
CA ALA A 62 -25.32 -15.02 13.89
C ALA A 62 -24.94 -13.80 13.04
N THR A 63 -25.13 -13.89 11.73
CA THR A 63 -25.03 -12.73 10.82
C THR A 63 -26.41 -12.14 10.65
N LEU A 64 -26.58 -10.88 11.01
CA LEU A 64 -27.87 -10.21 10.94
C LEU A 64 -28.02 -9.41 9.64
N PRO A 65 -29.17 -9.49 8.95
CA PRO A 65 -29.48 -8.63 7.82
C PRO A 65 -29.56 -7.16 8.22
N LYS A 66 -29.35 -6.27 7.23
CA LYS A 66 -29.59 -4.83 7.37
C LYS A 66 -31.04 -4.59 7.84
N HIS A 67 -31.23 -3.60 8.71
CA HIS A 67 -32.54 -3.19 9.25
C HIS A 67 -33.25 -4.15 10.23
N THR A 68 -32.51 -5.07 10.87
CA THR A 68 -33.08 -5.89 11.96
C THR A 68 -33.48 -4.99 13.13
N ARG A 69 -34.74 -5.07 13.58
CA ARG A 69 -35.29 -4.20 14.64
C ARG A 69 -35.16 -4.78 16.04
N ASP A 70 -35.40 -6.09 16.20
CA ASP A 70 -35.36 -6.78 17.49
C ASP A 70 -34.68 -8.14 17.33
N ILE A 71 -33.83 -8.51 18.28
CA ILE A 71 -33.18 -9.82 18.32
C ILE A 71 -33.67 -10.53 19.58
N ARG A 72 -34.42 -11.62 19.40
CA ARG A 72 -34.73 -12.56 20.49
C ARG A 72 -34.03 -13.88 20.21
N ARG A 73 -33.13 -14.28 21.09
CA ARG A 73 -32.49 -15.60 21.04
C ARG A 73 -32.57 -16.24 22.41
N VAL A 74 -33.13 -17.45 22.46
CA VAL A 74 -33.20 -18.27 23.67
C VAL A 74 -31.92 -19.10 23.75
N CYS A 75 -31.08 -18.86 24.75
CA CYS A 75 -29.92 -19.71 25.01
C CYS A 75 -30.34 -20.88 25.92
N HIS A 76 -30.17 -22.11 25.43
CA HIS A 76 -30.34 -23.34 26.22
C HIS A 76 -28.97 -23.89 26.61
N HIS A 77 -28.41 -23.49 27.75
CA HIS A 77 -27.24 -24.16 28.33
C HIS A 77 -27.35 -24.23 29.86
N ASP A 78 -27.15 -25.43 30.40
CA ASP A 78 -27.39 -25.77 31.81
C ASP A 78 -26.28 -25.29 32.76
N HIS A 79 -25.21 -24.70 32.24
CA HIS A 79 -24.09 -24.17 33.01
C HIS A 79 -23.65 -22.80 32.45
N LEU A 80 -24.30 -21.73 32.91
CA LEU A 80 -23.83 -20.36 32.73
C LEU A 80 -23.67 -19.77 34.11
N SER A 81 -22.44 -19.70 34.59
CA SER A 81 -22.13 -19.07 35.87
C SER A 81 -21.20 -17.89 35.62
N HIS A 82 -21.80 -16.69 35.58
CA HIS A 82 -21.20 -15.38 35.90
C HIS A 82 -20.79 -14.41 34.79
N SER A 83 -20.81 -14.74 33.49
CA SER A 83 -20.67 -13.69 32.47
C SER A 83 -20.94 -14.18 31.04
N ILE A 84 -21.69 -13.38 30.27
CA ILE A 84 -21.90 -13.54 28.82
C ILE A 84 -21.31 -12.29 28.16
N TYR A 85 -20.38 -12.49 27.23
CA TYR A 85 -19.78 -11.41 26.44
C TYR A 85 -20.39 -11.35 25.05
N LEU A 86 -20.57 -10.13 24.56
CA LEU A 86 -20.95 -9.81 23.20
C LEU A 86 -19.76 -9.14 22.50
N GLU A 87 -19.07 -9.87 21.62
CA GLU A 87 -18.09 -9.26 20.72
C GLU A 87 -18.81 -8.76 19.47
N THR A 88 -18.69 -7.46 19.19
CA THR A 88 -19.04 -6.87 17.90
C THR A 88 -17.77 -6.37 17.24
N THR A 89 -17.40 -6.89 16.07
CA THR A 89 -16.25 -6.35 15.32
C THR A 89 -16.70 -5.07 14.60
N ALA A 90 -16.38 -3.92 15.19
CA ALA A 90 -16.48 -2.61 14.55
C ALA A 90 -15.08 -2.03 14.26
N ASP A 91 -14.08 -2.90 14.07
CA ASP A 91 -12.72 -2.52 13.68
C ASP A 91 -12.68 -2.27 12.16
N ASP A 92 -13.25 -1.13 11.76
CA ASP A 92 -12.87 -0.38 10.54
C ASP A 92 -13.63 0.96 10.41
N LEU A 93 -14.35 1.44 11.43
CA LEU A 93 -15.23 2.60 11.29
C LEU A 93 -14.59 3.97 11.54
N ASP A 94 -13.46 4.08 12.23
CA ASP A 94 -12.79 5.38 12.45
C ASP A 94 -12.00 5.88 11.22
N ALA A 95 -11.55 4.97 10.34
CA ALA A 95 -10.90 5.34 9.08
C ALA A 95 -11.90 5.69 7.96
N ILE A 96 -13.19 5.37 8.15
CA ILE A 96 -14.26 5.55 7.16
C ILE A 96 -15.10 6.81 7.45
N MET A 97 -15.07 7.36 8.67
CA MET A 97 -15.91 8.50 9.06
C MET A 97 -15.41 9.88 8.60
N HIS A 98 -14.21 10.02 8.03
CA HIS A 98 -13.73 11.30 7.48
C HIS A 98 -13.65 11.37 5.96
N SER A 99 -13.99 10.29 5.27
CA SER A 99 -14.16 10.32 3.82
C SER A 99 -15.09 9.19 3.45
N ILE A 100 -16.36 9.52 3.13
CA ILE A 100 -17.25 8.79 2.21
C ILE A 100 -18.63 9.51 2.26
N LYS A 101 -18.77 10.54 1.42
CA LYS A 101 -19.96 10.66 0.58
C LYS A 101 -19.59 10.05 -0.77
N LEU A 102 -19.49 8.73 -0.80
CA LEU A 102 -19.45 7.94 -2.02
C LEU A 102 -20.55 6.91 -1.89
N LEU A 103 -21.72 7.25 -2.44
CA LEU A 103 -22.64 6.20 -2.87
C LEU A 103 -21.94 5.47 -4.01
N SER A 104 -21.54 4.24 -3.73
CA SER A 104 -21.47 3.17 -4.71
C SER A 104 -22.86 2.98 -5.32
N ALA A 105 -23.14 3.71 -6.40
CA ALA A 105 -24.26 3.39 -7.27
C ALA A 105 -23.86 2.20 -8.15
N LEU A 106 -24.05 0.99 -7.63
CA LEU A 106 -24.29 -0.16 -8.49
C LEU A 106 -25.33 -1.09 -7.85
N ALA A 107 -26.36 -1.36 -8.65
CA ALA A 107 -27.43 -2.36 -8.51
C ALA A 107 -28.67 -2.02 -7.65
N ALA A 108 -29.67 -1.43 -8.30
CA ALA A 108 -30.94 -2.13 -8.56
C ALA A 108 -31.67 -1.46 -9.72
N LEU A 109 -31.93 -2.23 -10.78
CA LEU A 109 -32.79 -1.88 -11.91
C LEU A 109 -34.21 -1.57 -11.43
N GLY A 110 -34.46 -0.32 -11.05
CA GLY A 110 -35.75 0.31 -11.25
C GLY A 110 -35.67 1.03 -12.58
N VAL A 111 -36.32 0.51 -13.62
CA VAL A 111 -36.44 1.19 -14.92
C VAL A 111 -37.26 2.47 -14.72
N THR A 112 -36.64 3.53 -14.24
CA THR A 112 -37.04 4.89 -14.61
C THR A 112 -36.35 5.14 -15.93
N ALA A 113 -37.10 4.93 -17.01
CA ALA A 113 -36.67 5.29 -18.35
C ALA A 113 -36.13 6.73 -18.32
N VAL A 114 -34.81 6.88 -18.49
CA VAL A 114 -34.25 8.13 -18.99
C VAL A 114 -34.69 8.18 -20.44
N SER A 115 -35.88 8.73 -20.65
CA SER A 115 -36.45 8.97 -21.95
C SER A 115 -35.53 9.93 -22.72
N GLY A 116 -34.65 9.38 -23.57
CA GLY A 116 -33.93 10.16 -24.60
C GLY A 116 -32.46 9.83 -24.87
N ALA A 117 -31.77 9.01 -24.07
CA ALA A 117 -30.36 8.67 -24.34
C ALA A 117 -30.23 7.46 -25.29
N THR A 118 -29.57 7.64 -26.43
CA THR A 118 -29.23 6.55 -27.36
C THR A 118 -28.17 5.65 -26.70
N THR A 119 -28.42 4.34 -26.66
CA THR A 119 -27.55 3.36 -25.96
C THR A 119 -27.06 2.28 -26.92
N CYS A 120 -25.75 2.04 -26.94
CA CYS A 120 -25.12 0.90 -27.62
C CYS A 120 -24.91 -0.23 -26.60
N THR A 121 -25.57 -1.39 -26.78
CA THR A 121 -25.47 -2.53 -25.83
C THR A 121 -24.47 -3.61 -26.26
N LYS A 122 -23.62 -3.31 -27.24
CA LYS A 122 -22.60 -4.21 -27.78
C LYS A 122 -21.31 -3.43 -27.94
N ASP A 123 -20.20 -4.14 -27.95
CA ASP A 123 -18.89 -3.53 -28.17
C ASP A 123 -18.90 -2.69 -29.44
N VAL A 124 -18.48 -1.44 -29.31
CA VAL A 124 -18.33 -0.49 -30.40
C VAL A 124 -16.90 -0.58 -30.89
N LYS A 125 -16.71 -0.94 -32.17
CA LYS A 125 -15.38 -1.00 -32.79
C LYS A 125 -15.11 0.26 -33.58
N VAL A 126 -14.02 0.94 -33.27
CA VAL A 126 -13.53 2.10 -34.00
C VAL A 126 -12.54 1.60 -35.05
N THR A 127 -12.91 1.69 -36.32
CA THR A 127 -12.09 1.25 -37.47
C THR A 127 -11.62 2.41 -38.34
N GLU A 128 -11.97 3.64 -37.98
CA GLU A 128 -11.59 4.86 -38.68
C GLU A 128 -11.30 5.99 -37.68
N PRO A 129 -10.53 7.03 -38.04
CA PRO A 129 -10.06 8.03 -37.06
C PRO A 129 -11.16 8.92 -36.49
N THR A 130 -12.24 9.16 -37.24
CA THR A 130 -13.37 10.01 -36.82
C THR A 130 -14.68 9.22 -36.90
N PRO A 131 -14.88 8.21 -36.03
CA PRO A 131 -16.04 7.33 -36.10
C PRO A 131 -17.33 8.08 -35.79
N ALA A 132 -18.40 7.78 -36.53
CA ALA A 132 -19.74 8.21 -36.19
C ALA A 132 -20.38 7.23 -35.19
N ILE A 133 -20.30 7.55 -33.89
CA ILE A 133 -20.92 6.75 -32.82
C ILE A 133 -22.26 7.38 -32.42
N ASP A 134 -23.36 6.79 -32.89
CA ASP A 134 -24.73 7.28 -32.66
C ASP A 134 -25.34 6.78 -31.33
N CYS A 135 -24.56 6.85 -30.25
CA CYS A 135 -25.04 6.58 -28.90
C CYS A 135 -24.34 7.48 -27.88
N LYS A 136 -25.13 7.98 -26.91
CA LYS A 136 -24.64 8.72 -25.75
C LYS A 136 -24.05 7.80 -24.68
N VAL A 137 -24.59 6.59 -24.55
CA VAL A 137 -24.12 5.60 -23.59
C VAL A 137 -23.67 4.35 -24.34
N ILE A 138 -22.46 3.88 -24.06
CA ILE A 138 -21.98 2.57 -24.49
C ILE A 138 -22.09 1.64 -23.28
N ASP A 139 -23.12 0.80 -23.26
CA ASP A 139 -23.30 -0.25 -22.26
C ASP A 139 -22.51 -1.52 -22.66
N ALA A 140 -21.22 -1.33 -22.93
CA ALA A 140 -20.26 -2.31 -23.43
C ALA A 140 -18.85 -1.68 -23.49
N ASN A 141 -17.92 -2.28 -24.23
CA ASN A 141 -16.59 -1.71 -24.47
C ASN A 141 -16.54 -0.84 -25.73
N LEU A 142 -15.68 0.17 -25.74
CA LEU A 142 -15.23 0.87 -26.94
C LEU A 142 -13.82 0.40 -27.31
N ILE A 143 -13.67 -0.26 -28.45
CA ILE A 143 -12.42 -0.90 -28.86
C ILE A 143 -11.90 -0.21 -30.12
N ILE A 144 -10.71 0.40 -30.04
CA ILE A 144 -10.02 0.98 -31.19
C ILE A 144 -9.19 -0.10 -31.88
N ASP A 145 -9.52 -0.37 -33.14
CA ASP A 145 -8.84 -1.39 -33.92
C ASP A 145 -7.39 -1.00 -34.22
N LYS A 146 -6.49 -1.98 -34.17
CA LYS A 146 -5.05 -1.81 -34.44
C LYS A 146 -4.73 -1.20 -35.81
N SER A 147 -5.65 -1.25 -36.76
CA SER A 147 -5.47 -0.67 -38.10
C SER A 147 -5.67 0.85 -38.15
N VAL A 148 -6.29 1.44 -37.12
CA VAL A 148 -6.52 2.90 -37.04
C VAL A 148 -5.18 3.63 -36.94
N ALA A 149 -5.10 4.78 -37.60
CA ALA A 149 -3.89 5.59 -37.71
C ALA A 149 -4.23 7.08 -37.73
N GLY A 150 -3.26 7.92 -37.37
CA GLY A 150 -3.42 9.37 -37.38
C GLY A 150 -4.13 9.91 -36.15
N GLU A 151 -4.88 11.00 -36.34
CA GLU A 151 -5.58 11.71 -35.26
C GLU A 151 -6.96 11.10 -35.05
N VAL A 152 -7.19 10.49 -33.89
CA VAL A 152 -8.45 9.84 -33.53
C VAL A 152 -9.29 10.77 -32.66
N VAL A 153 -10.52 11.03 -33.09
CA VAL A 153 -11.47 11.91 -32.40
C VAL A 153 -12.76 11.14 -32.17
N ILE A 154 -13.01 10.76 -30.91
CA ILE A 154 -14.22 10.08 -30.49
C ILE A 154 -15.27 11.13 -30.11
N THR A 155 -16.36 11.17 -30.87
CA THR A 155 -17.50 12.06 -30.64
C THR A 155 -18.78 11.24 -30.50
N GLY A 156 -19.71 11.71 -29.66
CA GLY A 156 -20.99 11.03 -29.43
C GLY A 156 -21.16 10.52 -28.01
N PRO A 157 -20.38 9.50 -27.56
CA PRO A 157 -20.58 8.92 -26.25
C PRO A 157 -20.17 9.90 -25.14
N GLU A 158 -21.01 9.98 -24.12
CA GLU A 158 -20.82 10.71 -22.88
C GLU A 158 -20.38 9.74 -21.75
N GLU A 159 -20.81 8.48 -21.84
CA GLU A 159 -20.52 7.42 -20.86
C GLU A 159 -20.18 6.10 -21.57
N ILE A 160 -19.16 5.40 -21.06
CA ILE A 160 -18.81 4.02 -21.41
C ILE A 160 -18.89 3.21 -20.12
N THR A 161 -19.79 2.23 -20.02
CA THR A 161 -19.93 1.42 -18.79
C THR A 161 -18.81 0.39 -18.66
N GLY A 162 -18.30 -0.11 -19.80
CA GLY A 162 -17.12 -0.98 -19.90
C GLY A 162 -15.82 -0.22 -20.11
N ASP A 163 -14.94 -0.81 -20.91
CA ASP A 163 -13.58 -0.33 -21.14
C ASP A 163 -13.47 0.54 -22.40
N LEU A 164 -12.53 1.48 -22.42
CA LEU A 164 -12.00 2.12 -23.63
C LEU A 164 -10.61 1.54 -23.90
N ILE A 165 -10.48 0.76 -24.99
CA ILE A 165 -9.29 -0.06 -25.25
C ILE A 165 -8.65 0.35 -26.58
N ALA A 166 -7.35 0.59 -26.57
CA ALA A 166 -6.54 0.74 -27.77
C ALA A 166 -5.18 0.03 -27.60
N ASN A 167 -5.08 -1.17 -28.17
CA ASN A 167 -3.91 -2.02 -28.01
C ASN A 167 -3.23 -2.29 -29.36
N GLY A 168 -1.94 -1.96 -29.47
CA GLY A 168 -1.14 -2.19 -30.67
C GLY A 168 -1.53 -1.32 -31.87
N ALA A 169 -2.36 -0.30 -31.70
CA ALA A 169 -2.68 0.70 -32.71
C ALA A 169 -1.52 1.71 -32.87
N SER A 170 -0.33 1.21 -33.20
CA SER A 170 0.95 1.92 -33.12
C SER A 170 1.09 3.15 -34.03
N LYS A 171 0.12 3.38 -34.92
CA LYS A 171 0.08 4.51 -35.86
C LYS A 171 -0.85 5.64 -35.42
N ILE A 172 -1.56 5.50 -34.30
CA ILE A 172 -2.34 6.59 -33.72
C ILE A 172 -1.38 7.66 -33.21
N ILE A 173 -1.61 8.91 -33.61
CA ILE A 173 -0.78 10.07 -33.26
C ILE A 173 -1.43 10.84 -32.10
N SER A 174 -2.75 10.97 -32.12
CA SER A 174 -3.52 11.57 -31.02
C SER A 174 -4.80 10.79 -30.80
N LEU A 175 -5.26 10.75 -29.56
CA LEU A 175 -6.58 10.25 -29.18
C LEU A 175 -7.30 11.34 -28.40
N SER A 176 -8.49 11.70 -28.84
CA SER A 176 -9.24 12.78 -28.21
C SER A 176 -10.74 12.51 -28.07
N SER A 177 -11.33 13.07 -27.02
CA SER A 177 -12.79 13.20 -26.88
C SER A 177 -13.13 14.43 -26.05
N SER A 178 -14.17 15.15 -26.48
CA SER A 178 -14.74 16.27 -25.71
C SER A 178 -16.03 15.90 -24.98
N SER A 179 -16.63 14.75 -25.29
CA SER A 179 -17.93 14.34 -24.75
C SER A 179 -17.83 13.30 -23.65
N ILE A 180 -16.84 12.40 -23.68
CA ILE A 180 -16.72 11.32 -22.70
C ILE A 180 -16.42 11.91 -21.32
N THR A 181 -17.34 11.68 -20.38
CA THR A 181 -17.24 12.11 -18.98
C THR A 181 -16.88 10.96 -18.04
N THR A 182 -17.30 9.74 -18.38
CA THR A 182 -17.13 8.55 -17.54
C THR A 182 -16.72 7.33 -18.36
N ILE A 183 -15.73 6.61 -17.86
CA ILE A 183 -15.36 5.25 -18.29
C ILE A 183 -15.49 4.35 -17.04
N GLY A 184 -16.54 3.53 -16.97
CA GLY A 184 -16.84 2.69 -15.81
C GLY A 184 -15.80 1.59 -15.59
N GLY A 185 -15.23 1.06 -16.67
CA GLY A 185 -14.13 0.10 -16.66
C GLY A 185 -12.77 0.75 -16.82
N LYS A 186 -11.92 0.14 -17.64
CA LYS A 186 -10.54 0.55 -17.84
C LYS A 186 -10.39 1.47 -19.06
N LEU A 187 -9.62 2.54 -18.89
CA LEU A 187 -8.96 3.26 -19.99
C LEU A 187 -7.60 2.59 -20.26
N GLU A 188 -7.57 1.70 -21.26
CA GLU A 188 -6.41 0.87 -21.61
C GLU A 188 -5.76 1.36 -22.91
N LEU A 189 -4.54 1.88 -22.79
CA LEU A 189 -3.69 2.27 -23.92
C LEU A 189 -2.38 1.51 -23.83
N ASP A 190 -2.18 0.56 -24.74
CA ASP A 190 -1.02 -0.32 -24.77
C ASP A 190 -0.35 -0.32 -26.16
N THR A 191 0.97 -0.14 -26.18
CA THR A 191 1.78 -0.29 -27.40
C THR A 191 1.32 0.66 -28.51
N LEU A 192 1.12 1.94 -28.15
CA LEU A 192 0.79 3.02 -29.09
C LEU A 192 2.02 3.88 -29.36
N GLU A 193 2.97 3.31 -30.10
CA GLU A 193 4.32 3.87 -30.31
C GLU A 193 4.36 5.27 -30.93
N ALA A 194 3.34 5.66 -31.72
CA ALA A 194 3.23 6.98 -32.32
C ALA A 194 2.41 7.98 -31.50
N LEU A 195 1.72 7.55 -30.43
CA LEU A 195 0.80 8.39 -29.68
C LEU A 195 1.56 9.50 -28.97
N GLN A 196 1.23 10.75 -29.27
CA GLN A 196 1.86 11.94 -28.70
C GLN A 196 0.97 12.67 -27.71
N THR A 197 -0.35 12.65 -27.96
CA THR A 197 -1.33 13.40 -27.19
C THR A 197 -2.54 12.53 -26.86
N LEU A 198 -2.91 12.51 -25.58
CA LEU A 198 -4.21 12.05 -25.12
C LEU A 198 -4.98 13.24 -24.55
N GLN A 199 -6.15 13.53 -25.11
CA GLN A 199 -6.98 14.65 -24.69
C GLN A 199 -8.43 14.23 -24.43
N MET A 200 -8.83 14.15 -23.18
CA MET A 200 -10.18 13.81 -22.75
C MET A 200 -10.76 14.97 -21.91
N ASP A 201 -11.26 16.01 -22.59
CA ASP A 201 -11.54 17.33 -21.98
C ASP A 201 -12.60 17.31 -20.88
N SER A 202 -13.48 16.31 -20.89
CA SER A 202 -14.62 16.19 -19.97
C SER A 202 -14.51 15.01 -19.00
N LEU A 203 -13.44 14.21 -19.09
CA LEU A 203 -13.32 12.96 -18.34
C LEU A 203 -12.99 13.22 -16.87
N THR A 204 -13.88 12.80 -15.97
CA THR A 204 -13.71 12.98 -14.52
C THR A 204 -13.63 11.66 -13.76
N ASP A 205 -14.21 10.60 -14.32
CA ASP A 205 -14.41 9.30 -13.68
C ASP A 205 -13.91 8.18 -14.58
N VAL A 206 -12.96 7.39 -14.07
CA VAL A 206 -12.40 6.22 -14.77
C VAL A 206 -12.33 5.06 -13.77
N GLY A 207 -12.74 3.85 -14.12
CA GLY A 207 -12.59 2.69 -13.23
C GLY A 207 -11.10 2.39 -12.96
N GLU A 208 -10.33 2.21 -14.02
CA GLU A 208 -8.88 1.97 -13.99
C GLU A 208 -8.17 2.68 -15.16
N LEU A 209 -6.93 3.14 -14.97
CA LEU A 209 -6.08 3.69 -16.02
C LEU A 209 -4.85 2.81 -16.20
N SER A 210 -4.62 2.36 -17.43
CA SER A 210 -3.47 1.54 -17.78
C SER A 210 -2.82 2.08 -19.05
N PHE A 211 -1.71 2.79 -18.87
CA PHE A 211 -0.86 3.32 -19.94
C PHE A 211 0.46 2.55 -19.96
N ILE A 212 0.70 1.78 -21.01
CA ILE A 212 1.86 0.89 -21.11
C ILE A 212 2.49 1.06 -22.50
N THR A 213 3.80 1.24 -22.54
CA THR A 213 4.57 1.33 -23.80
C THR A 213 4.00 2.44 -24.72
N LEU A 214 4.04 3.68 -24.23
CA LEU A 214 3.62 4.89 -24.93
C LEU A 214 4.81 5.85 -25.09
N PRO A 215 5.89 5.44 -25.79
CA PRO A 215 7.20 6.12 -25.75
C PRO A 215 7.23 7.52 -26.35
N ARG A 216 6.12 7.98 -26.95
CA ARG A 216 5.97 9.34 -27.50
C ARG A 216 4.89 10.16 -26.81
N LEU A 217 4.13 9.58 -25.86
CA LEU A 217 3.03 10.27 -25.20
C LEU A 217 3.63 11.32 -24.26
N GLY A 218 3.66 12.57 -24.71
CA GLY A 218 4.21 13.69 -23.96
C GLY A 218 3.16 14.64 -23.41
N THR A 219 1.94 14.59 -23.95
CA THR A 219 0.84 15.49 -23.58
C THR A 219 -0.36 14.69 -23.09
N LEU A 220 -0.81 15.00 -21.87
CA LEU A 220 -1.98 14.43 -21.22
C LEU A 220 -2.92 15.55 -20.80
N VAL A 221 -4.15 15.55 -21.30
CA VAL A 221 -5.15 16.58 -21.00
C VAL A 221 -6.44 15.92 -20.52
N PHE A 222 -6.84 16.18 -19.28
CA PHE A 222 -8.10 15.72 -18.67
C PHE A 222 -9.05 16.87 -18.33
N GLY A 223 -8.98 17.95 -19.11
CA GLY A 223 -9.72 19.19 -18.84
C GLY A 223 -9.29 19.89 -17.55
N THR A 224 -10.08 20.87 -17.11
CA THR A 224 -9.78 21.69 -15.93
C THR A 224 -10.14 21.03 -14.60
N LYS A 225 -11.07 20.07 -14.61
CA LYS A 225 -11.43 19.29 -13.42
C LYS A 225 -10.45 18.15 -13.15
N GLY A 226 -9.83 17.61 -14.21
CA GLY A 226 -9.02 16.41 -14.14
C GLY A 226 -9.85 15.16 -13.84
N VAL A 227 -9.18 14.01 -13.88
CA VAL A 227 -9.72 12.75 -13.36
C VAL A 227 -9.63 12.79 -11.84
N THR A 228 -10.77 12.65 -11.17
CA THR A 228 -10.88 12.76 -9.70
C THR A 228 -11.28 11.45 -9.04
N LYS A 229 -11.89 10.55 -9.79
CA LYS A 229 -12.30 9.23 -9.32
C LYS A 229 -11.67 8.14 -10.18
N ILE A 230 -10.85 7.32 -9.52
CA ILE A 230 -10.19 6.17 -10.13
C ILE A 230 -9.75 5.19 -9.06
N SER A 231 -9.86 3.90 -9.36
CA SER A 231 -9.44 2.86 -8.42
C SER A 231 -7.96 2.52 -8.56
N SER A 232 -7.45 2.38 -9.79
CA SER A 232 -6.05 1.98 -10.04
C SER A 232 -5.44 2.75 -11.19
N ILE A 233 -4.19 3.16 -11.04
CA ILE A 233 -3.40 3.89 -12.03
C ILE A 233 -2.11 3.11 -12.28
N ARG A 234 -1.83 2.80 -13.54
CA ARG A 234 -0.54 2.30 -14.01
C ARG A 234 -0.08 3.09 -15.21
N ILE A 235 1.08 3.73 -15.10
CA ILE A 235 1.72 4.49 -16.17
C ILE A 235 3.16 4.01 -16.30
N SER A 236 3.44 3.28 -17.38
CA SER A 236 4.70 2.57 -17.60
C SER A 236 5.23 2.85 -19.01
N ASP A 237 6.53 3.12 -19.11
CA ASP A 237 7.23 3.33 -20.40
C ASP A 237 6.61 4.45 -21.26
N THR A 238 6.36 5.62 -20.66
CA THR A 238 5.82 6.78 -21.38
C THR A 238 6.81 7.95 -21.48
N TYR A 239 6.50 8.93 -22.34
CA TYR A 239 7.24 10.19 -22.45
C TYR A 239 6.62 11.32 -21.63
N LEU A 240 5.69 11.00 -20.73
CA LEU A 240 4.98 11.99 -19.92
C LEU A 240 5.97 12.70 -18.99
N SER A 241 5.74 13.99 -18.77
CA SER A 241 6.49 14.80 -17.80
C SER A 241 5.60 15.43 -16.73
N ASP A 242 4.29 15.37 -16.94
CA ASP A 242 3.29 15.99 -16.09
C ASP A 242 2.10 15.04 -15.90
N LEU A 243 1.65 14.93 -14.66
CA LEU A 243 0.49 14.14 -14.23
C LEU A 243 -0.58 15.02 -13.56
N SER A 244 -0.50 16.35 -13.70
CA SER A 244 -1.39 17.33 -13.06
C SER A 244 -2.88 17.18 -13.40
N GLY A 245 -3.23 16.40 -14.43
CA GLY A 245 -4.60 16.01 -14.74
C GLY A 245 -5.19 14.90 -13.85
N LEU A 246 -4.39 14.29 -12.97
CA LEU A 246 -4.81 13.22 -12.04
C LEU A 246 -4.96 13.80 -10.62
N SER A 247 -6.14 14.30 -10.29
CA SER A 247 -6.45 14.96 -9.01
C SER A 247 -7.23 14.02 -8.08
N VAL A 248 -6.55 12.97 -7.63
CA VAL A 248 -7.18 11.84 -6.93
C VAL A 248 -6.85 11.85 -5.43
N ALA A 249 -7.88 11.70 -4.59
CA ALA A 249 -7.71 11.66 -3.14
C ALA A 249 -7.48 10.25 -2.60
N SER A 250 -8.03 9.22 -3.26
CA SER A 250 -7.84 7.83 -2.84
C SER A 250 -7.81 6.90 -4.03
N VAL A 251 -6.94 5.90 -3.95
CA VAL A 251 -6.78 4.83 -4.94
C VAL A 251 -6.48 3.52 -4.22
N ASP A 252 -6.74 2.41 -4.90
CA ASP A 252 -6.22 1.10 -4.50
C ASP A 252 -4.72 1.02 -4.82
N SER A 253 -4.38 1.23 -6.08
CA SER A 253 -3.02 1.06 -6.58
C SER A 253 -2.59 2.25 -7.42
N PHE A 254 -1.40 2.79 -7.15
CA PHE A 254 -0.76 3.81 -7.96
C PHE A 254 0.63 3.35 -8.35
N GLN A 255 0.85 3.15 -9.65
CA GLN A 255 2.14 2.74 -10.20
C GLN A 255 2.59 3.68 -11.30
N ILE A 256 3.77 4.27 -11.12
CA ILE A 256 4.49 5.02 -12.16
C ILE A 256 5.89 4.43 -12.30
N ASP A 257 6.20 3.92 -13.48
CA ASP A 257 7.51 3.32 -13.73
C ASP A 257 8.08 3.56 -15.12
N ASN A 258 9.41 3.61 -15.21
CA ASN A 258 10.13 3.78 -16.48
C ASN A 258 9.77 5.06 -17.26
N ASN A 259 9.21 6.09 -16.60
CA ASN A 259 8.86 7.36 -17.24
C ASN A 259 10.00 8.37 -17.07
N ARG A 260 10.97 8.32 -17.98
CA ARG A 260 12.22 9.10 -17.90
C ARG A 260 12.06 10.63 -17.86
N LYS A 261 10.87 11.14 -18.18
CA LYS A 261 10.57 12.58 -18.21
C LYS A 261 9.77 13.06 -16.99
N ILE A 262 9.26 12.15 -16.16
CA ILE A 262 8.63 12.50 -14.88
C ILE A 262 9.73 12.71 -13.84
N THR A 263 10.04 13.96 -13.54
CA THR A 263 11.04 14.35 -12.52
C THR A 263 10.40 14.92 -11.25
N ALA A 264 9.07 15.02 -11.21
CA ALA A 264 8.34 15.48 -10.05
C ALA A 264 7.00 14.73 -9.95
N PHE A 265 6.60 14.38 -8.74
CA PHE A 265 5.29 13.84 -8.42
C PHE A 265 4.76 14.54 -7.18
N ASN A 266 3.88 15.51 -7.41
CA ASN A 266 3.13 16.19 -6.35
C ASN A 266 1.67 15.74 -6.44
N SER A 267 1.15 15.16 -5.36
CA SER A 267 -0.17 14.55 -5.38
C SER A 267 -1.01 14.92 -4.16
N ASP A 268 -2.32 15.01 -4.38
CA ASP A 268 -3.35 15.20 -3.36
C ASP A 268 -3.84 13.89 -2.73
N LEU A 269 -3.15 12.77 -3.00
CA LEU A 269 -3.45 11.48 -2.41
C LEU A 269 -3.48 11.55 -0.89
N VAL A 270 -4.54 10.99 -0.32
CA VAL A 270 -4.80 10.83 1.11
C VAL A 270 -4.68 9.36 1.51
N ASN A 271 -5.20 8.45 0.69
CA ASN A 271 -5.23 7.02 1.00
C ASN A 271 -4.87 6.13 -0.20
N VAL A 272 -3.91 5.22 0.00
CA VAL A 272 -3.55 4.16 -0.95
C VAL A 272 -3.78 2.78 -0.32
N THR A 273 -4.80 2.04 -0.76
CA THR A 273 -5.28 0.84 -0.03
C THR A 273 -4.52 -0.45 -0.35
N LYS A 274 -3.79 -0.52 -1.47
CA LYS A 274 -2.99 -1.69 -1.88
C LYS A 274 -1.53 -1.39 -2.07
N GLN A 275 -1.15 -0.52 -3.02
CA GLN A 275 0.25 -0.25 -3.33
C GLN A 275 0.50 1.11 -3.99
N LEU A 276 1.57 1.78 -3.56
CA LEU A 276 2.17 2.95 -4.17
C LEU A 276 3.57 2.55 -4.65
N LEU A 277 3.73 2.40 -5.97
CA LEU A 277 4.97 1.96 -6.59
C LEU A 277 5.50 3.09 -7.50
N ILE A 278 6.65 3.64 -7.15
CA ILE A 278 7.32 4.70 -7.93
C ILE A 278 8.76 4.27 -8.15
N PHE A 279 9.08 3.79 -9.36
CA PHE A 279 10.41 3.26 -9.65
C PHE A 279 10.90 3.64 -11.04
N ASP A 280 12.21 3.81 -11.21
CA ASP A 280 12.86 3.98 -12.51
C ASP A 280 12.32 5.14 -13.38
N ASN A 281 11.77 6.18 -12.75
CA ASN A 281 11.32 7.39 -13.44
C ASN A 281 12.48 8.37 -13.69
N GLY A 282 12.18 9.62 -14.08
CA GLY A 282 13.19 10.63 -14.39
C GLY A 282 14.16 10.87 -13.24
N ASN A 283 15.44 11.08 -13.60
CA ASN A 283 16.49 11.32 -12.62
C ASN A 283 16.17 12.51 -11.72
N ASN A 284 16.65 12.46 -10.47
CA ASN A 284 16.43 13.49 -9.46
C ASN A 284 14.94 13.71 -9.12
N MET A 285 14.14 12.64 -9.12
CA MET A 285 12.71 12.75 -8.91
C MET A 285 12.38 13.37 -7.54
N ASP A 286 11.56 14.40 -7.55
CA ASP A 286 11.00 15.02 -6.34
C ASP A 286 9.60 14.47 -6.08
N ILE A 287 9.39 13.84 -4.93
CA ILE A 287 8.13 13.20 -4.56
C ILE A 287 7.57 13.91 -3.34
N THR A 288 6.38 14.51 -3.47
CA THR A 288 5.69 15.22 -2.38
C THR A 288 4.23 14.79 -2.33
N MET A 289 3.80 14.26 -1.19
CA MET A 289 2.42 13.87 -0.93
C MET A 289 2.02 14.35 0.48
N ASN A 290 1.80 15.66 0.59
CA ASN A 290 1.57 16.33 1.88
C ASN A 290 0.32 15.89 2.63
N LYS A 291 -0.62 15.26 1.93
CA LYS A 291 -1.92 14.82 2.48
C LYS A 291 -2.02 13.32 2.67
N LEU A 292 -0.99 12.54 2.33
CA LEU A 292 -1.04 11.09 2.41
C LEU A 292 -1.03 10.67 3.88
N GLU A 293 -2.16 10.17 4.36
CA GLU A 293 -2.37 9.75 5.76
C GLU A 293 -2.15 8.24 5.92
N VAL A 294 -2.60 7.46 4.95
CA VAL A 294 -2.53 5.98 4.98
C VAL A 294 -2.04 5.45 3.64
N ALA A 295 -1.09 4.52 3.70
CA ALA A 295 -0.71 3.72 2.54
C ALA A 295 -0.56 2.26 2.95
N ALA A 296 -0.97 1.32 2.11
CA ALA A 296 -0.72 -0.09 2.39
C ALA A 296 0.74 -0.43 2.15
N GLU A 297 1.19 -0.39 0.90
CA GLU A 297 2.58 -0.62 0.54
C GLU A 297 3.15 0.60 -0.18
N VAL A 298 4.36 1.00 0.18
CA VAL A 298 5.11 2.07 -0.48
C VAL A 298 6.45 1.51 -0.94
N GLN A 299 6.71 1.53 -2.25
CA GLN A 299 8.00 1.15 -2.82
C GLN A 299 8.54 2.26 -3.72
N ILE A 300 9.73 2.76 -3.37
CA ILE A 300 10.34 3.92 -4.05
C ILE A 300 11.77 3.59 -4.49
N SER A 301 12.06 3.86 -5.77
CA SER A 301 13.43 3.91 -6.33
C SER A 301 13.65 5.19 -7.15
N ASN A 302 14.93 5.57 -7.32
CA ASN A 302 15.36 6.76 -8.09
C ASN A 302 14.79 8.12 -7.61
N ALA A 303 14.42 8.24 -6.34
CA ALA A 303 14.02 9.51 -5.74
C ALA A 303 15.24 10.32 -5.26
N LYS A 304 15.14 11.65 -5.38
CA LYS A 304 16.05 12.63 -4.75
C LYS A 304 15.44 13.26 -3.51
N ASN A 305 14.12 13.44 -3.50
CA ASN A 305 13.37 13.95 -2.37
C ASN A 305 12.09 13.13 -2.19
N PHE A 306 11.68 12.95 -0.94
CA PHE A 306 10.46 12.23 -0.59
C PHE A 306 9.83 12.84 0.66
N GLU A 307 8.67 13.48 0.52
CA GLU A 307 7.97 14.19 1.58
C GLU A 307 6.55 13.66 1.77
N VAL A 308 6.30 13.09 2.95
CA VAL A 308 4.99 12.55 3.39
C VAL A 308 4.67 12.94 4.84
N PRO A 309 4.65 14.25 5.16
CA PRO A 309 4.55 14.71 6.55
C PRO A 309 3.28 14.25 7.28
N ALA A 310 2.20 13.94 6.55
CA ALA A 310 0.94 13.48 7.12
C ALA A 310 0.83 11.95 7.30
N LEU A 311 1.82 11.15 6.86
CA LEU A 311 1.68 9.69 6.85
C LEU A 311 1.66 9.14 8.28
N GLU A 312 0.52 8.59 8.69
CA GLU A 312 0.27 8.09 10.04
C GLU A 312 0.44 6.58 10.16
N ARG A 313 0.07 5.84 9.09
CA ARG A 313 0.03 4.38 9.10
C ARG A 313 0.45 3.77 7.76
N VAL A 314 1.30 2.75 7.84
CA VAL A 314 1.58 1.84 6.73
C VAL A 314 1.02 0.45 7.03
N THR A 315 -0.02 0.03 6.30
CA THR A 315 -0.75 -1.23 6.62
C THR A 315 -0.09 -2.49 6.05
N LYS A 316 0.96 -2.32 5.24
CA LYS A 316 1.90 -3.37 4.83
C LYS A 316 3.33 -2.87 5.02
N SER A 317 4.07 -2.65 3.93
CA SER A 317 5.51 -2.42 3.92
C SER A 317 5.91 -1.03 3.42
N LEU A 318 7.01 -0.50 3.97
CA LEU A 318 7.64 0.76 3.56
C LEU A 318 9.05 0.44 3.04
N LYS A 319 9.26 0.50 1.72
CA LYS A 319 10.48 0.02 1.05
C LYS A 319 11.09 1.12 0.18
N PHE A 320 12.35 1.44 0.45
CA PHE A 320 13.17 2.34 -0.37
C PHE A 320 14.41 1.59 -0.80
N THR A 321 14.61 1.45 -2.11
CA THR A 321 15.75 0.74 -2.68
C THR A 321 16.34 1.59 -3.80
N SER A 322 17.68 1.68 -3.87
CA SER A 322 18.36 2.36 -4.98
C SER A 322 17.92 3.81 -5.17
N ASN A 323 17.97 4.61 -4.10
CA ASN A 323 17.73 6.06 -4.12
C ASN A 323 19.05 6.82 -3.87
N PRO A 324 19.97 6.88 -4.84
CA PRO A 324 21.34 7.38 -4.62
C PRO A 324 21.43 8.90 -4.40
N GLU A 325 20.37 9.65 -4.70
CA GLU A 325 20.35 11.11 -4.51
C GLU A 325 19.58 11.56 -3.26
N LEU A 326 18.85 10.63 -2.63
CA LEU A 326 18.06 10.88 -1.43
C LEU A 326 18.97 11.05 -0.20
N LYS A 327 18.81 12.17 0.51
CA LYS A 327 19.68 12.54 1.64
C LYS A 327 19.07 12.32 3.02
N SER A 328 17.75 12.40 3.11
CA SER A 328 17.03 12.29 4.37
C SER A 328 15.65 11.72 4.16
N LEU A 329 15.18 10.94 5.13
CA LEU A 329 13.80 10.48 5.23
C LEU A 329 13.24 10.87 6.59
N ALA A 330 12.02 11.41 6.61
CA ALA A 330 11.34 11.76 7.84
C ALA A 330 9.87 11.35 7.79
N PHE A 331 9.42 10.66 8.83
CA PHE A 331 8.05 10.17 8.99
C PHE A 331 7.51 10.65 10.35
N PRO A 332 7.21 11.95 10.48
CA PRO A 332 6.97 12.59 11.79
C PRO A 332 5.72 12.08 12.52
N ASN A 333 4.73 11.58 11.77
CA ASN A 333 3.46 11.11 12.31
C ASN A 333 3.28 9.58 12.21
N LEU A 334 4.25 8.85 11.64
CA LEU A 334 4.10 7.42 11.39
C LEU A 334 4.21 6.64 12.69
N THR A 335 3.12 6.05 13.14
CA THR A 335 3.04 5.32 14.42
C THR A 335 3.24 3.82 14.27
N LYS A 336 2.88 3.25 13.11
CA LYS A 336 2.90 1.82 12.86
C LYS A 336 3.18 1.47 11.40
N VAL A 337 4.02 0.45 11.20
CA VAL A 337 4.17 -0.30 9.96
C VAL A 337 3.80 -1.75 10.24
N SER A 338 2.87 -2.33 9.47
CA SER A 338 2.31 -3.65 9.81
C SER A 338 3.15 -4.82 9.29
N GLU A 339 4.00 -4.59 8.29
CA GLU A 339 4.99 -5.54 7.81
C GLU A 339 6.38 -4.90 7.91
N THR A 340 7.11 -4.80 6.81
CA THR A 340 8.55 -4.52 6.82
C THR A 340 8.86 -3.05 6.51
N ILE A 341 9.83 -2.48 7.22
CA ILE A 341 10.55 -1.28 6.81
C ILE A 341 11.88 -1.71 6.20
N SER A 342 12.17 -1.30 4.96
CA SER A 342 13.39 -1.67 4.25
C SER A 342 14.02 -0.49 3.55
N PHE A 343 15.24 -0.15 3.93
CA PHE A 343 16.03 0.97 3.43
C PHE A 343 17.37 0.46 2.91
N VAL A 344 17.49 0.34 1.59
CA VAL A 344 18.60 -0.37 0.94
C VAL A 344 19.23 0.49 -0.17
N ASP A 345 20.55 0.46 -0.28
CA ASP A 345 21.31 1.08 -1.38
C ASP A 345 21.06 2.60 -1.55
N MET A 346 21.02 3.36 -0.45
CA MET A 346 20.88 4.83 -0.48
C MET A 346 22.19 5.51 -0.04
N ASN A 347 23.15 5.55 -0.96
CA ASN A 347 24.54 5.97 -0.69
C ASN A 347 24.73 7.45 -0.26
N LYS A 348 23.72 8.32 -0.36
CA LYS A 348 23.76 9.71 0.14
C LYS A 348 22.85 9.95 1.35
N LEU A 349 22.13 8.94 1.81
CA LEU A 349 21.26 9.03 2.97
C LEU A 349 22.11 9.28 4.21
N THR A 350 21.86 10.37 4.93
CA THR A 350 22.56 10.71 6.17
C THR A 350 21.64 10.73 7.39
N ASN A 351 20.32 10.73 7.18
CA ASN A 351 19.35 10.81 8.27
C ASN A 351 18.06 10.03 7.95
N ILE A 352 17.56 9.30 8.94
CA ILE A 352 16.22 8.69 8.94
C ILE A 352 15.54 9.04 10.26
N SER A 353 14.27 9.45 10.22
CA SER A 353 13.56 9.99 11.39
C SER A 353 12.17 9.36 11.55
N PHE A 354 11.92 8.78 12.73
CA PHE A 354 10.66 8.16 13.14
C PHE A 354 10.32 8.50 14.60
N PRO A 355 9.98 9.76 14.90
CA PRO A 355 9.86 10.26 16.28
C PRO A 355 8.69 9.63 17.06
N VAL A 356 7.72 9.03 16.38
CA VAL A 356 6.52 8.45 17.00
C VAL A 356 6.24 6.99 16.62
N LEU A 357 7.14 6.33 15.87
CA LEU A 357 6.95 4.94 15.49
C LEU A 357 7.10 4.02 16.71
N GLU A 358 6.07 3.22 16.99
CA GLU A 358 6.04 2.34 18.17
C GLU A 358 6.23 0.86 17.80
N THR A 359 5.72 0.45 16.65
CA THR A 359 5.63 -0.96 16.25
C THR A 359 5.93 -1.18 14.78
N ILE A 360 6.74 -2.21 14.51
CA ILE A 360 6.94 -2.82 13.18
C ILE A 360 6.42 -4.26 13.25
N GLY A 361 5.40 -4.57 12.47
CA GLY A 361 4.76 -5.90 12.45
C GLY A 361 5.54 -6.97 11.68
N GLY A 362 6.47 -6.56 10.82
CA GLY A 362 7.46 -7.39 10.16
C GLY A 362 8.87 -7.00 10.58
N GLY A 363 9.80 -6.97 9.62
CA GLY A 363 11.21 -6.69 9.90
C GLY A 363 11.62 -5.22 9.73
N LEU A 364 12.77 -4.88 10.31
CA LEU A 364 13.49 -3.64 10.04
C LEU A 364 14.80 -3.96 9.33
N ALA A 365 14.94 -3.55 8.07
CA ALA A 365 16.15 -3.70 7.28
C ALA A 365 16.72 -2.33 6.90
N ILE A 366 17.96 -2.03 7.32
CA ILE A 366 18.69 -0.82 6.93
C ILE A 366 20.07 -1.28 6.47
N GLU A 367 20.27 -1.32 5.16
CA GLU A 367 21.42 -2.00 4.56
C GLU A 367 22.10 -1.14 3.48
N ASN A 368 23.44 -1.17 3.45
CA ASN A 368 24.26 -0.52 2.42
C ASN A 368 23.99 0.99 2.23
N ASN A 369 23.68 1.69 3.32
CA ASN A 369 23.51 3.14 3.34
C ASN A 369 24.79 3.80 3.84
N THR A 370 25.83 3.82 3.00
CA THR A 370 27.22 4.11 3.43
C THR A 370 27.47 5.50 4.04
N LYS A 371 26.54 6.45 3.89
CA LYS A 371 26.59 7.79 4.52
C LYS A 371 25.68 7.94 5.73
N LEU A 372 24.90 6.91 6.07
CA LEU A 372 24.07 6.88 7.26
C LEU A 372 24.93 6.41 8.42
N LEU A 373 25.51 7.36 9.14
CA LEU A 373 26.45 7.09 10.24
C LEU A 373 25.73 6.87 11.58
N ALA A 374 24.47 7.27 11.69
CA ALA A 374 23.69 7.12 12.91
C ALA A 374 22.28 6.59 12.63
N ILE A 375 21.81 5.71 13.51
CA ILE A 375 20.40 5.32 13.62
C ILE A 375 19.97 5.64 15.06
N ASP A 376 19.46 6.84 15.29
CA ASP A 376 19.15 7.32 16.66
C ASP A 376 17.80 8.04 16.81
N ASP A 377 17.00 8.11 15.76
CA ASP A 377 15.69 8.77 15.79
C ASP A 377 14.53 7.76 15.69
N PHE A 378 14.60 6.75 16.57
CA PHE A 378 13.52 5.79 16.87
C PHE A 378 13.18 5.80 18.38
N PRO A 379 12.86 6.98 18.97
CA PRO A 379 12.76 7.13 20.43
C PRO A 379 11.61 6.36 21.08
N LYS A 380 10.62 5.90 20.29
CA LYS A 380 9.45 5.17 20.78
C LYS A 380 9.35 3.73 20.27
N LEU A 381 10.25 3.28 19.40
CA LEU A 381 10.17 1.95 18.82
C LEU A 381 10.31 0.91 19.93
N LYS A 382 9.22 0.18 20.19
CA LYS A 382 9.14 -0.81 21.27
C LYS A 382 9.22 -2.23 20.76
N THR A 383 8.54 -2.52 19.66
CA THR A 383 8.33 -3.89 19.18
C THR A 383 8.65 -4.02 17.70
N VAL A 384 9.43 -5.05 17.36
CA VAL A 384 9.65 -5.54 15.99
C VAL A 384 9.25 -7.02 15.97
N TYR A 385 8.11 -7.35 15.36
CA TYR A 385 7.63 -8.74 15.35
C TYR A 385 8.41 -9.63 14.35
N GLY A 386 9.13 -9.03 13.40
CA GLY A 386 10.08 -9.73 12.53
C GLY A 386 11.53 -9.61 13.03
N GLY A 387 12.48 -9.72 12.10
CA GLY A 387 13.91 -9.55 12.38
C GLY A 387 14.40 -8.12 12.23
N ILE A 388 15.57 -7.85 12.79
CA ILE A 388 16.31 -6.59 12.59
C ILE A 388 17.58 -6.92 11.80
N SER A 389 17.79 -6.25 10.66
CA SER A 389 19.02 -6.34 9.86
C SER A 389 19.60 -4.94 9.67
N LEU A 390 20.70 -4.64 10.36
CA LEU A 390 21.40 -3.36 10.26
C LEU A 390 22.79 -3.63 9.68
N ARG A 391 23.04 -3.17 8.46
CA ARG A 391 24.30 -3.38 7.74
C ARG A 391 24.81 -2.08 7.16
N GLY A 392 25.95 -1.57 7.63
CA GLY A 392 26.39 -0.25 7.19
C GLY A 392 27.70 0.26 7.77
N ASN A 393 27.80 1.59 7.83
CA ASN A 393 28.93 2.33 8.38
C ASN A 393 28.52 3.09 9.66
N PHE A 394 27.64 2.49 10.47
CA PHE A 394 27.06 3.14 11.63
C PHE A 394 28.12 3.37 12.69
N GLU A 395 28.38 4.61 13.08
CA GLU A 395 29.16 4.99 14.26
C GLU A 395 28.31 4.97 15.53
N LYS A 396 26.99 5.09 15.39
CA LYS A 396 26.05 5.17 16.49
C LYS A 396 24.73 4.49 16.15
N VAL A 397 24.21 3.68 17.06
CA VAL A 397 22.84 3.16 16.96
C VAL A 397 22.19 3.26 18.34
N GLU A 398 20.99 3.82 18.40
CA GLU A 398 20.22 4.01 19.63
C GLU A 398 18.75 3.62 19.40
N LEU A 399 18.29 2.59 20.10
CA LEU A 399 16.90 2.13 20.11
C LEU A 399 16.40 2.04 21.57
N PRO A 400 16.28 3.17 22.28
CA PRO A 400 16.20 3.21 23.75
C PRO A 400 14.94 2.59 24.36
N LYS A 401 13.90 2.36 23.55
CA LYS A 401 12.63 1.76 23.99
C LYS A 401 12.40 0.34 23.44
N LEU A 402 13.35 -0.18 22.66
CA LEU A 402 13.20 -1.51 22.08
C LEU A 402 13.16 -2.55 23.19
N ASP A 403 12.08 -3.32 23.21
CA ASP A 403 11.74 -4.24 24.29
C ASP A 403 11.39 -5.64 23.77
N THR A 404 11.06 -5.80 22.49
CA THR A 404 10.71 -7.10 21.91
C THR A 404 11.13 -7.19 20.45
N VAL A 405 11.83 -8.27 20.11
CA VAL A 405 12.15 -8.68 18.74
C VAL A 405 11.85 -10.17 18.60
N SER A 406 10.80 -10.54 17.86
CA SER A 406 10.45 -11.97 17.71
C SER A 406 11.27 -12.69 16.63
N GLY A 407 11.98 -11.95 15.77
CA GLY A 407 12.88 -12.51 14.75
C GLY A 407 14.37 -12.49 15.12
N THR A 408 15.20 -12.78 14.13
CA THR A 408 16.66 -12.71 14.23
C THR A 408 17.14 -11.26 14.17
N VAL A 409 18.13 -10.92 15.00
CA VAL A 409 18.88 -9.67 14.95
C VAL A 409 20.25 -9.91 14.32
N VAL A 410 20.54 -9.22 13.23
CA VAL A 410 21.87 -9.16 12.59
C VAL A 410 22.29 -7.71 12.49
N VAL A 411 23.39 -7.36 13.14
CA VAL A 411 23.96 -6.01 13.11
C VAL A 411 25.43 -6.11 12.73
N THR A 412 25.84 -5.41 11.67
CA THR A 412 27.24 -5.35 11.26
C THR A 412 27.59 -3.92 10.83
N SER A 413 28.69 -3.39 11.36
CA SER A 413 29.23 -2.08 10.98
C SER A 413 30.70 -2.16 10.60
N THR A 414 31.12 -1.29 9.68
CA THR A 414 32.54 -1.06 9.37
C THR A 414 33.30 -0.35 10.48
N THR A 415 32.60 0.27 11.43
CA THR A 415 33.17 1.01 12.56
C THR A 415 32.90 0.29 13.89
N ASP A 416 33.42 0.84 14.99
CA ASP A 416 33.24 0.28 16.33
C ASP A 416 31.87 0.66 16.90
N ILE A 417 30.99 -0.35 17.05
CA ILE A 417 29.66 -0.25 17.65
C ILE A 417 29.49 -1.19 18.85
N LYS A 418 30.59 -1.53 19.53
CA LYS A 418 30.60 -2.54 20.60
C LYS A 418 29.59 -2.27 21.72
N GLU A 419 29.41 -1.01 22.11
CA GLU A 419 28.43 -0.63 23.13
C GLU A 419 27.00 -0.99 22.72
N PHE A 420 26.67 -0.82 21.44
CA PHE A 420 25.36 -1.18 20.92
C PHE A 420 25.20 -2.68 20.70
N CYS A 421 26.28 -3.40 20.37
CA CYS A 421 26.26 -4.86 20.39
C CYS A 421 25.96 -5.41 21.80
N GLN A 422 26.50 -4.78 22.85
CA GLN A 422 26.16 -5.15 24.23
C GLN A 422 24.66 -4.96 24.51
N PHE A 423 24.06 -3.87 24.02
CA PHE A 423 22.62 -3.64 24.17
C PHE A 423 21.78 -4.79 23.58
N PHE A 424 22.10 -5.30 22.38
CA PHE A 424 21.37 -6.46 21.84
C PHE A 424 21.66 -7.76 22.58
N GLN A 425 22.89 -7.96 23.06
CA GLN A 425 23.21 -9.11 23.90
C GLN A 425 22.39 -9.10 25.20
N ASP A 426 22.29 -7.94 25.86
CA ASP A 426 21.49 -7.78 27.08
C ASP A 426 20.00 -8.07 26.79
N LEU A 427 19.45 -7.55 25.68
CA LEU A 427 18.08 -7.89 25.25
C LEU A 427 17.91 -9.39 24.96
N LYS A 428 18.93 -10.04 24.40
CA LYS A 428 18.89 -11.48 24.11
C LYS A 428 18.91 -12.30 25.40
N ASP A 429 19.77 -11.95 26.35
CA ASP A 429 19.89 -12.60 27.65
C ASP A 429 18.62 -12.42 28.50
N ASP A 430 17.96 -11.27 28.38
CA ASP A 430 16.65 -10.98 28.99
C ASP A 430 15.47 -11.71 28.30
N GLY A 431 15.72 -12.46 27.23
CA GLY A 431 14.69 -13.19 26.47
C GLY A 431 13.78 -12.28 25.63
N LYS A 432 14.17 -11.02 25.41
CA LYS A 432 13.44 -10.04 24.61
C LYS A 432 13.69 -10.19 23.11
N ILE A 433 14.78 -10.86 22.74
CA ILE A 433 15.03 -11.32 21.37
C ILE A 433 14.77 -12.83 21.31
N GLU A 434 13.73 -13.24 20.60
CA GLU A 434 13.38 -14.67 20.48
C GLU A 434 14.33 -15.40 19.53
N GLY A 435 14.65 -14.77 18.39
CA GLY A 435 15.53 -15.33 17.34
C GLY A 435 17.01 -15.30 17.70
N LYS A 436 17.88 -15.56 16.70
CA LYS A 436 19.34 -15.47 16.89
C LYS A 436 19.76 -14.00 17.01
N GLU A 437 20.85 -13.74 17.70
CA GLU A 437 21.51 -12.44 17.74
C GLU A 437 22.92 -12.62 17.18
N ASN A 438 23.32 -11.72 16.28
CA ASN A 438 24.65 -11.65 15.72
C ASN A 438 25.03 -10.18 15.49
N CYS A 439 25.90 -9.64 16.35
CA CYS A 439 26.41 -8.28 16.23
C CYS A 439 27.93 -8.27 16.02
N THR A 440 28.39 -7.69 14.91
CA THR A 440 29.80 -7.52 14.56
C THR A 440 30.14 -6.06 14.31
N TRP A 441 31.36 -5.67 14.65
CA TRP A 441 31.87 -4.31 14.54
C TRP A 441 33.30 -4.33 13.98
N ASN A 442 33.76 -3.18 13.48
CA ASN A 442 35.02 -3.08 12.72
C ASN A 442 35.11 -4.11 11.56
N ASN A 443 33.96 -4.46 10.97
CA ASN A 443 33.87 -5.44 9.89
C ASN A 443 33.97 -4.73 8.52
N PRO A 444 35.08 -4.83 7.79
CA PRO A 444 35.23 -4.16 6.50
C PRO A 444 34.22 -4.62 5.45
N GLU A 445 33.70 -5.85 5.59
CA GLU A 445 32.73 -6.47 4.69
C GLU A 445 31.26 -6.17 5.08
N ALA A 446 31.02 -5.27 6.04
CA ALA A 446 29.67 -4.99 6.53
C ALA A 446 28.68 -4.50 5.45
N ASN A 447 29.17 -3.96 4.33
CA ASN A 447 28.36 -3.52 3.19
C ASN A 447 28.36 -4.53 2.01
N GLU A 448 29.12 -5.62 2.10
CA GLU A 448 29.11 -6.66 1.08
C GLU A 448 27.91 -7.58 1.35
N GLY A 449 27.07 -7.83 0.32
CA GLY A 449 25.80 -8.55 0.42
C GLY A 449 25.89 -10.05 0.71
N GLY A 450 26.80 -10.47 1.60
CA GLY A 450 26.97 -11.83 2.08
C GLY A 450 26.20 -12.09 3.39
N ASN A 451 25.75 -13.33 3.61
CA ASN A 451 25.15 -13.73 4.88
C ASN A 451 26.19 -13.57 6.00
N GLY A 452 25.96 -12.66 6.95
CA GLY A 452 26.89 -12.40 8.03
C GLY A 452 27.03 -13.64 8.91
N GLY A 453 28.17 -14.31 8.79
CA GLY A 453 28.56 -15.46 9.60
C GLY A 453 29.93 -15.98 9.18
N GLU A 454 30.84 -16.04 10.15
CA GLU A 454 32.10 -16.80 10.14
C GLU A 454 33.34 -16.07 9.59
N SER A 455 33.97 -15.27 10.46
CA SER A 455 35.41 -15.03 10.40
C SER A 455 36.13 -16.29 10.87
N ASP A 456 36.47 -17.18 9.93
CA ASP A 456 37.54 -18.15 10.13
C ASP A 456 38.69 -17.83 9.19
N THR A 457 39.76 -17.32 9.79
CA THR A 457 41.08 -17.12 9.20
C THR A 457 41.52 -18.30 8.35
N LYS A 458 41.88 -18.04 7.07
CA LYS A 458 43.13 -18.55 6.46
C LYS A 458 43.53 -17.78 5.20
N SER A 459 44.69 -17.16 5.32
CA SER A 459 45.53 -16.63 4.24
C SER A 459 45.80 -17.68 3.16
N GLY A 460 45.73 -17.26 1.89
CA GLY A 460 46.14 -18.05 0.73
C GLY A 460 46.10 -17.23 -0.56
N SER A 461 47.15 -16.44 -0.80
CA SER A 461 47.44 -15.78 -2.07
C SER A 461 47.72 -16.79 -3.18
N SER A 462 47.08 -16.64 -4.34
CA SER A 462 47.72 -16.84 -5.64
C SER A 462 46.95 -16.15 -6.75
N SER A 463 47.63 -15.17 -7.34
CA SER A 463 47.38 -14.56 -8.64
C SER A 463 47.21 -15.58 -9.76
N ASP A 464 46.28 -15.35 -10.67
CA ASP A 464 46.60 -15.50 -12.09
C ASP A 464 45.78 -14.53 -12.94
N SER A 465 46.52 -13.82 -13.78
CA SER A 465 46.10 -12.79 -14.73
C SER A 465 45.85 -13.43 -16.09
N SER A 466 44.80 -13.01 -16.79
CA SER A 466 44.78 -13.01 -18.26
C SER A 466 43.87 -11.88 -18.74
N ASP A 467 44.51 -10.92 -19.40
CA ASP A 467 43.90 -9.83 -20.14
C ASP A 467 43.20 -10.36 -21.40
N ASP A 468 42.12 -9.70 -21.82
CA ASP A 468 41.90 -9.31 -23.22
C ASP A 468 40.88 -8.15 -23.27
N GLU A 469 41.24 -7.14 -24.07
CA GLU A 469 40.63 -5.82 -24.23
C GLU A 469 39.35 -5.83 -25.13
N GLU A 470 38.35 -4.99 -24.83
CA GLU A 470 38.01 -3.77 -25.59
C GLU A 470 36.58 -3.23 -25.32
N ASP A 471 36.55 -1.94 -24.96
CA ASP A 471 35.61 -0.85 -25.25
C ASP A 471 34.06 -0.97 -25.11
N ALA A 472 33.59 -0.21 -24.11
CA ALA A 472 32.55 0.82 -24.18
C ALA A 472 31.14 0.47 -24.72
N ALA A 473 30.25 0.14 -23.79
CA ALA A 473 28.93 0.75 -23.71
C ALA A 473 28.43 0.69 -22.27
N GLY A 474 28.23 1.86 -21.65
CA GLY A 474 27.67 1.98 -20.31
C GLY A 474 26.24 1.44 -20.27
N ILE A 475 26.11 0.20 -19.80
CA ILE A 475 24.85 -0.40 -19.38
C ILE A 475 25.04 -0.66 -17.89
N LEU A 476 24.40 0.17 -17.07
CA LEU A 476 24.28 -0.07 -15.64
C LEU A 476 23.48 -1.37 -15.46
N ASN A 477 24.21 -2.49 -15.38
CA ASN A 477 23.66 -3.74 -14.88
C ASN A 477 23.36 -3.52 -13.39
N VAL A 478 22.13 -3.09 -13.09
CA VAL A 478 21.58 -3.17 -11.75
C VAL A 478 21.54 -4.66 -11.42
N ASN A 479 22.43 -5.07 -10.53
CA ASN A 479 22.61 -6.44 -10.13
C ASN A 479 21.33 -6.90 -9.42
N MET A 480 20.47 -7.63 -10.13
CA MET A 480 19.20 -8.19 -9.66
C MET A 480 19.33 -9.14 -8.46
N ALA A 481 20.55 -9.34 -7.94
CA ALA A 481 20.84 -10.10 -6.73
C ALA A 481 20.46 -9.36 -5.43
N SER A 482 20.35 -8.02 -5.41
CA SER A 482 19.98 -7.28 -4.18
C SER A 482 18.49 -7.35 -3.85
N LEU A 483 17.63 -7.66 -4.83
CA LEU A 483 16.19 -7.89 -4.60
C LEU A 483 15.87 -9.25 -3.96
N ALA A 484 16.83 -10.19 -3.94
CA ALA A 484 16.63 -11.52 -3.36
C ALA A 484 16.81 -11.56 -1.82
N VAL A 485 17.49 -10.56 -1.22
CA VAL A 485 17.83 -10.58 0.21
C VAL A 485 16.61 -10.24 1.09
N VAL A 486 15.69 -9.40 0.63
CA VAL A 486 14.45 -9.11 1.36
C VAL A 486 13.48 -10.31 1.34
N GLY A 487 13.58 -11.17 0.32
CA GLY A 487 12.77 -12.40 0.21
C GLY A 487 13.21 -13.54 1.14
N LEU A 488 14.45 -13.52 1.63
CA LEU A 488 14.99 -14.61 2.47
C LEU A 488 14.55 -14.53 3.93
N PHE A 489 14.11 -13.36 4.42
CA PHE A 489 13.54 -13.25 5.77
C PHE A 489 12.12 -13.81 5.87
N ALA A 490 11.41 -13.98 4.74
CA ALA A 490 10.06 -14.56 4.72
C ALA A 490 10.03 -16.10 4.56
N VAL A 491 11.16 -16.75 4.22
CA VAL A 491 11.19 -18.21 3.91
C VAL A 491 11.92 -19.03 4.97
N ALA A 492 12.63 -18.41 5.92
CA ALA A 492 13.33 -19.13 7.00
C ALA A 492 12.46 -19.49 8.22
N GLN A 493 11.14 -19.30 8.19
CA GLN A 493 10.23 -19.65 9.30
C GLN A 493 9.33 -20.88 9.03
N LEU A 494 9.75 -21.80 8.15
CA LEU A 494 9.07 -23.08 7.96
C LEU A 494 9.95 -24.32 8.12
N LEU A 495 11.11 -24.20 8.79
CA LEU A 495 11.88 -25.35 9.30
C LEU A 495 12.49 -25.07 10.67
#